data_AF-A0A6N9H869-F1
#
_entry.id   AF-A0A6N9H869-F1
#
_cell.length_a   1.000
_cell.length_b   1.000
_cell.length_c   1.000
_cell.angle_alpha   90.00
_cell.angle_beta   90.00
_cell.angle_gamma   90.00
#
_symmetry.space_group_name_H-M   'P 1'
#
loop_
_entity.id
_entity.type
_entity.pdbx_description
1 polymer ?
#
loop_
_entity_poly.entity_id
_entity_poly.type
_entity_poly.pdbx_seq_one_letter_code
_entity_poly.pdbx_strand_id
1 'polypeptide(L)'
;MQLVVFRDRAAEAGHIEVCEAAAAAAVALLADDRAVQSGGEWARAVAQWRGLAIRKVVRRADGKRWADVQELPGVTAAVPPVPGEQDSTAPQPEPRDPAERGRAEGDQPIRPAAAVRAFVPAPVSPLPKALAKLQVGETNFPDRGPSTAPDAVVTVGIRPGLGMTTGKAAAQCAHAAQRAWETMPEAARRRWQEAGFRTRVVDLDAAAWGRDWPVRITDAGFTELEGPTQTTVAGWTLDGGSAPV
;
A
#
# COMPACT_ATOMS: atom_id res chain seq x y z
N MET A 1 9.25 3.55 8.07
CA MET A 1 7.82 3.17 8.22
C MET A 1 7.71 1.66 8.03
N GLN A 2 6.97 0.99 8.92
CA GLN A 2 6.62 -0.42 8.75
C GLN A 2 5.30 -0.50 7.99
N LEU A 3 5.15 -1.49 7.13
CA LEU A 3 3.93 -1.84 6.42
C LEU A 3 3.66 -3.34 6.65
N VAL A 4 2.42 -3.72 6.90
CA VAL A 4 2.01 -5.13 6.99
C VAL A 4 0.89 -5.38 6.00
N VAL A 5 1.12 -6.32 5.10
CA VAL A 5 0.13 -6.81 4.14
C VAL A 5 -0.71 -7.91 4.79
N PHE A 6 -2.03 -7.82 4.66
CA PHE A 6 -2.92 -8.90 5.01
C PHE A 6 -2.78 -10.03 3.99
N ARG A 7 -2.49 -11.24 4.48
CA ARG A 7 -2.49 -12.44 3.66
C ARG A 7 -3.69 -13.31 4.04
N ASP A 8 -4.67 -13.37 3.14
CA ASP A 8 -5.70 -14.39 3.18
C ASP A 8 -5.24 -15.60 2.37
N ARG A 9 -5.33 -16.80 2.95
CA ARG A 9 -5.00 -18.05 2.25
C ARG A 9 -6.16 -18.54 1.38
N ALA A 10 -7.39 -18.10 1.66
CA ALA A 10 -8.57 -18.46 0.89
C ALA A 10 -8.73 -17.55 -0.36
N ALA A 11 -8.24 -16.32 -0.28
CA ALA A 11 -8.32 -15.34 -1.36
C ALA A 11 -7.03 -14.51 -1.38
N GLU A 12 -5.98 -15.08 -1.99
CA GLU A 12 -4.68 -14.43 -2.03
C GLU A 12 -4.72 -13.15 -2.87
N ALA A 13 -4.30 -12.02 -2.29
CA ALA A 13 -4.21 -10.73 -2.95
C ALA A 13 -3.27 -10.77 -4.17
N GLY A 14 -3.53 -9.93 -5.18
CA GLY A 14 -2.62 -9.78 -6.31
C GLY A 14 -1.48 -8.78 -6.05
N HIS A 15 -0.42 -8.89 -6.84
CA HIS A 15 0.77 -8.05 -6.77
C HIS A 15 0.44 -6.55 -6.82
N ILE A 16 -0.40 -6.17 -7.79
CA ILE A 16 -0.78 -4.78 -8.05
C ILE A 16 -1.62 -4.24 -6.90
N GLU A 17 -2.63 -4.99 -6.43
CA GLU A 17 -3.52 -4.55 -5.35
C GLU A 17 -2.75 -4.38 -4.03
N VAL A 18 -1.75 -5.22 -3.76
CA VAL A 18 -0.86 -5.04 -2.60
C VAL A 18 -0.04 -3.75 -2.72
N CYS A 19 0.47 -3.43 -3.91
CA CYS A 19 1.22 -2.19 -4.14
C CYS A 19 0.33 -0.95 -4.00
N GLU A 20 -0.90 -1.01 -4.50
CA GLU A 20 -1.90 0.07 -4.38
C GLU A 20 -2.31 0.29 -2.93
N ALA A 21 -2.64 -0.79 -2.20
CA ALA A 21 -2.98 -0.73 -0.79
C ALA A 21 -1.81 -0.17 0.05
N ALA A 22 -0.57 -0.53 -0.28
CA ALA A 22 0.62 0.00 0.39
C ALA A 22 0.83 1.49 0.13
N ALA A 23 0.63 1.95 -1.11
CA ALA A 23 0.66 3.36 -1.47
C ALA A 23 -0.40 4.16 -0.72
N ALA A 24 -1.65 3.70 -0.75
CA ALA A 24 -2.77 4.33 -0.06
C ALA A 24 -2.55 4.37 1.46
N ALA A 25 -2.14 3.26 2.09
CA ALA A 25 -1.93 3.20 3.54
C ALA A 25 -0.83 4.16 4.01
N ALA A 26 0.27 4.26 3.26
CA ALA A 26 1.36 5.17 3.59
C ALA A 26 0.91 6.63 3.56
N VAL A 27 0.18 7.05 2.52
CA VAL A 27 -0.28 8.43 2.39
C VAL A 27 -1.42 8.74 3.36
N ALA A 28 -2.35 7.80 3.57
CA ALA A 28 -3.42 7.95 4.56
C ALA A 28 -2.85 8.21 5.96
N LEU A 29 -1.78 7.51 6.36
CA LEU A 29 -1.12 7.77 7.63
C LEU A 29 -0.48 9.16 7.68
N LEU A 30 0.11 9.62 6.58
CA LEU A 30 0.76 10.94 6.49
C LEU A 30 -0.22 12.10 6.43
N ALA A 31 -1.47 11.84 6.06
CA ALA A 31 -2.57 12.79 5.99
C ALA A 31 -3.50 12.74 7.21
N ASP A 32 -3.35 11.73 8.08
CA ASP A 32 -4.16 11.56 9.29
C ASP A 32 -4.02 12.79 10.19
N ASP A 33 -5.15 13.27 10.74
CA ASP A 33 -5.18 14.43 11.65
C ASP A 33 -4.20 14.27 12.83
N ARG A 34 -4.05 13.05 13.35
CA ARG A 34 -3.10 12.75 14.43
C ARG A 34 -1.65 12.96 14.00
N ALA A 35 -1.35 12.85 12.70
CA ALA A 35 -0.02 13.06 12.14
C ALA A 35 0.26 14.49 11.68
N VAL A 36 -0.78 15.27 11.32
CA VAL A 36 -0.58 16.61 10.71
C VAL A 36 -0.93 17.77 11.63
N GLN A 37 -1.88 17.61 12.56
CA GLN A 37 -2.29 18.70 13.44
C GLN A 37 -1.21 19.03 14.48
N SER A 38 -1.10 20.32 14.82
CA SER A 38 -0.21 20.75 15.90
C SER A 38 -0.65 20.11 17.22
N GLY A 39 0.27 19.43 17.91
CA GLY A 39 -0.05 18.64 19.09
C GLY A 39 -0.71 17.29 18.82
N GLY A 40 -0.86 16.89 17.55
CA GLY A 40 -1.35 15.57 17.17
C GLY A 40 -0.48 14.45 17.73
N GLU A 41 -1.12 13.36 18.15
CA GLU A 41 -0.48 12.22 18.82
C GLU A 41 0.72 11.66 18.04
N TRP A 42 0.65 11.68 16.71
CA TRP A 42 1.66 11.09 15.81
C TRP A 42 2.57 12.14 15.16
N ALA A 43 2.25 13.44 15.30
CA ALA A 43 2.91 14.52 14.58
C ALA A 43 4.43 14.55 14.79
N ARG A 44 4.88 14.42 16.05
CA ARG A 44 6.31 14.37 16.38
C ARG A 44 7.01 13.16 15.76
N ALA A 45 6.40 11.98 15.84
CA ALA A 45 6.97 10.75 15.32
C ALA A 45 7.12 10.79 13.80
N VAL A 46 6.11 11.28 13.10
CA VAL A 46 6.12 11.45 11.65
C VAL A 46 7.14 12.51 11.21
N ALA A 47 7.18 13.66 11.90
CA ALA A 47 8.15 14.73 11.61
C ALA A 47 9.61 14.26 11.76
N GLN A 48 9.91 13.55 12.85
CA GLN A 48 11.25 12.99 13.07
C GLN A 48 11.62 11.98 11.99
N TRP A 49 10.71 11.08 11.65
CA TRP A 49 10.96 10.06 10.62
C TRP A 49 11.20 10.67 9.23
N ARG A 50 10.49 11.74 8.88
CA ARG A 50 10.71 12.48 7.62
C ARG A 50 12.10 13.12 7.54
N GLY A 51 12.69 13.49 8.68
CA GLY A 51 14.04 14.06 8.76
C GLY A 51 15.18 13.04 8.66
N LEU A 52 14.89 11.74 8.60
CA LEU A 52 15.88 10.66 8.52
C LEU A 52 15.96 10.05 7.12
N ALA A 53 16.95 9.18 6.89
CA ALA A 53 16.97 8.31 5.72
C ALA A 53 15.76 7.36 5.76
N ILE A 54 14.70 7.74 5.06
CA ILE A 54 13.42 7.03 5.05
C ILE A 54 13.60 5.62 4.48
N ARG A 55 13.29 4.61 5.29
CA ARG A 55 13.17 3.21 4.86
C ARG A 55 11.76 2.69 5.09
N LYS A 56 11.23 1.95 4.12
CA LYS A 56 9.95 1.24 4.22
C LYS A 56 10.23 -0.27 4.30
N VAL A 57 9.64 -0.93 5.30
CA VAL A 57 9.79 -2.37 5.50
C VAL A 57 8.41 -2.99 5.40
N VAL A 58 8.25 -3.89 4.44
CA VAL A 58 6.99 -4.61 4.19
C VAL A 58 7.08 -5.99 4.81
N ARG A 59 6.03 -6.37 5.54
CA ARG A 59 5.84 -7.68 6.17
C ARG A 59 4.47 -8.22 5.80
N ARG A 60 4.19 -9.48 6.14
CA ARG A 60 2.87 -10.08 5.98
C ARG A 60 2.33 -10.67 7.27
N ALA A 61 1.01 -10.63 7.44
CA ALA A 61 0.33 -11.25 8.58
C ALA A 61 -0.98 -11.90 8.14
N ASP A 62 -1.34 -13.00 8.80
CA ASP A 62 -2.60 -13.72 8.61
C ASP A 62 -3.31 -13.95 9.95
N GLY A 63 -4.63 -14.17 9.91
CA GLY A 63 -5.46 -14.53 11.07
C GLY A 63 -5.19 -13.69 12.33
N LYS A 64 -4.85 -14.36 13.43
CA LYS A 64 -4.55 -13.69 14.71
C LYS A 64 -3.42 -12.67 14.61
N ARG A 65 -2.38 -12.93 13.81
CA ARG A 65 -1.26 -11.98 13.66
C ARG A 65 -1.71 -10.69 12.97
N TRP A 66 -2.66 -10.78 12.03
CA TRP A 66 -3.25 -9.60 11.41
C TRP A 66 -4.11 -8.80 12.41
N ALA A 67 -4.91 -9.49 13.23
CA ALA A 67 -5.68 -8.86 14.31
C ALA A 67 -4.76 -8.17 15.33
N ASP A 68 -3.72 -8.85 15.80
CA ASP A 68 -2.78 -8.32 16.80
C ASP A 68 -2.06 -7.04 16.32
N VAL A 69 -1.83 -6.87 15.01
CA VAL A 69 -1.23 -5.63 14.50
C VAL A 69 -2.21 -4.48 14.31
N GLN A 70 -3.53 -4.73 14.31
CA GLN A 70 -4.52 -3.64 14.28
C GLN A 70 -4.50 -2.83 15.59
N GLU A 71 -4.13 -3.47 16.70
CA GLU A 71 -4.03 -2.82 18.02
C GLU A 71 -2.87 -1.83 18.14
N LEU A 72 -1.92 -1.84 17.19
CA LEU A 72 -0.81 -0.90 17.18
C LEU A 72 -1.20 0.40 16.47
N PRO A 73 -0.69 1.58 16.88
CA PRO A 73 -0.97 2.84 16.20
C PRO A 73 -0.63 2.80 14.70
N GLY A 74 -1.60 3.15 13.87
CA GLY A 74 -1.48 3.10 12.41
C GLY A 74 -2.81 3.19 11.69
N VAL A 75 -2.73 3.14 10.36
CA VAL A 75 -3.87 3.24 9.44
C VAL A 75 -3.86 2.02 8.52
N THR A 76 -5.03 1.44 8.28
CA THR A 76 -5.21 0.35 7.31
C THR A 76 -5.94 0.91 6.09
N ALA A 77 -5.36 0.68 4.90
CA ALA A 77 -6.03 0.93 3.63
C ALA A 77 -6.32 -0.39 2.94
N ALA A 78 -7.41 -0.41 2.17
CA ALA A 78 -7.87 -1.58 1.45
C ALA A 78 -8.24 -1.24 0.00
N VAL A 79 -7.91 -2.14 -0.91
CA VAL A 79 -8.36 -2.10 -2.30
C VAL A 79 -9.66 -2.90 -2.39
N PRO A 80 -10.74 -2.33 -2.95
CA PRO A 80 -11.99 -3.06 -3.11
C PRO A 80 -11.80 -4.30 -4.01
N PRO A 81 -12.62 -5.36 -3.84
CA PRO A 81 -12.60 -6.47 -4.78
C PRO A 81 -13.05 -6.02 -6.17
N VAL A 82 -12.59 -6.72 -7.20
CA VAL A 82 -13.08 -6.53 -8.57
C VAL A 82 -14.56 -6.92 -8.62
N PRO A 83 -15.45 -6.05 -9.13
CA PRO A 83 -16.86 -6.39 -9.27
C PRO A 83 -17.03 -7.64 -10.15
N GLY A 84 -17.69 -8.68 -9.61
CA GLY A 84 -17.96 -9.93 -10.32
C GLY A 84 -16.92 -11.06 -10.11
N GLU A 85 -15.80 -10.81 -9.43
CA GLU A 85 -14.79 -11.83 -9.09
C GLU A 85 -15.04 -12.50 -7.72
N GLN A 86 -16.13 -12.15 -7.04
CA GLN A 86 -16.61 -12.90 -5.89
C GLN A 86 -17.19 -14.23 -6.39
N ASP A 87 -16.31 -15.18 -6.62
CA ASP A 87 -16.64 -16.51 -7.11
C ASP A 87 -17.70 -17.15 -6.21
N SER A 88 -18.90 -17.34 -6.77
CA SER A 88 -19.99 -18.09 -6.12
C SER A 88 -19.66 -19.59 -6.00
N THR A 89 -18.48 -20.02 -6.47
CA THR A 89 -18.02 -21.42 -6.51
C THR A 89 -16.91 -21.73 -5.49
N ALA A 90 -16.30 -20.73 -4.86
CA ALA A 90 -15.29 -20.99 -3.83
C ALA A 90 -15.97 -21.57 -2.57
N PRO A 91 -15.48 -22.69 -2.00
CA PRO A 91 -16.07 -23.22 -0.77
C PRO A 91 -16.01 -22.16 0.32
N GLN A 92 -17.18 -21.72 0.79
CA GLN A 92 -17.29 -20.77 1.89
C GLN A 92 -16.53 -21.38 3.09
N PRO A 93 -15.51 -20.69 3.64
CA PRO A 93 -14.81 -21.22 4.79
C PRO A 93 -15.81 -21.36 5.92
N GLU A 94 -15.89 -22.55 6.53
CA GLU A 94 -16.86 -22.79 7.59
C GLU A 94 -16.72 -21.72 8.68
N PRO A 95 -17.85 -21.13 9.13
CA PRO A 95 -17.83 -20.08 10.14
C PRO A 95 -17.14 -20.59 11.40
N ARG A 96 -16.07 -19.88 11.81
CA ARG A 96 -15.27 -20.25 12.98
C ARG A 96 -16.03 -20.02 14.28
N ASP A 97 -17.06 -19.17 14.24
CA ASP A 97 -17.92 -18.86 15.37
C ASP A 97 -19.33 -19.46 15.16
N PRO A 98 -19.86 -20.25 16.11
CA PRO A 98 -21.25 -20.70 16.12
C PRO A 98 -22.28 -19.59 15.93
N ALA A 99 -21.99 -18.35 16.34
CA ALA A 99 -22.87 -17.20 16.21
C ALA A 99 -22.95 -16.63 14.78
N GLU A 100 -22.05 -17.03 13.88
CA GLU A 100 -22.08 -16.65 12.46
C GLU A 100 -22.98 -17.58 11.63
N ARG A 101 -23.35 -18.75 12.17
CA ARG A 101 -24.31 -19.68 11.56
C ARG A 101 -25.73 -19.12 11.69
N GLY A 102 -26.13 -18.30 10.72
CA GLY A 102 -27.49 -17.75 10.63
C GLY A 102 -27.59 -16.31 10.13
N ARG A 103 -26.49 -15.63 9.82
CA ARG A 103 -26.56 -14.32 9.13
C ARG A 103 -27.02 -14.54 7.69
N ALA A 104 -27.93 -13.70 7.22
CA ALA A 104 -28.37 -13.71 5.82
C ALA A 104 -27.15 -13.53 4.89
N GLU A 105 -27.18 -14.21 3.75
CA GLU A 105 -26.10 -14.26 2.73
C GLU A 105 -25.62 -12.87 2.27
N GLY A 106 -26.44 -11.82 2.48
CA GLY A 106 -26.15 -10.42 2.14
C GLY A 106 -25.50 -9.55 3.22
N ASP A 107 -25.17 -10.08 4.41
CA ASP A 107 -24.57 -9.30 5.53
C ASP A 107 -23.11 -9.69 5.82
N GLN A 108 -22.47 -10.47 4.94
CA GLN A 108 -21.03 -10.73 5.06
C GLN A 108 -20.23 -9.49 4.65
N PRO A 109 -19.28 -9.03 5.47
CA PRO A 109 -18.44 -7.89 5.10
C PRO A 109 -17.68 -8.22 3.82
N ILE A 110 -17.81 -7.34 2.82
CA ILE A 110 -17.14 -7.47 1.53
C ILE A 110 -15.64 -7.59 1.77
N ARG A 111 -15.05 -8.71 1.34
CA ARG A 111 -13.61 -8.94 1.47
C ARG A 111 -12.86 -8.02 0.49
N PRO A 112 -11.83 -7.29 0.95
CA PRO A 112 -11.02 -6.47 0.05
C PRO A 112 -10.11 -7.37 -0.81
N ALA A 113 -9.74 -6.89 -2.01
CA ALA A 113 -8.75 -7.56 -2.86
C ALA A 113 -7.36 -7.58 -2.19
N ALA A 114 -7.03 -6.49 -1.50
CA ALA A 114 -5.82 -6.38 -0.68
C ALA A 114 -6.06 -5.43 0.48
N ALA A 115 -5.37 -5.65 1.60
CA ALA A 115 -5.33 -4.70 2.70
C ALA A 115 -3.90 -4.57 3.23
N VAL A 116 -3.49 -3.33 3.50
CA VAL A 116 -2.17 -3.01 4.04
C VAL A 116 -2.31 -2.04 5.21
N ARG A 117 -1.62 -2.33 6.29
CA ARG A 117 -1.52 -1.45 7.46
C ARG A 117 -0.19 -0.72 7.47
N ALA A 118 -0.24 0.61 7.51
CA ALA A 118 0.91 1.46 7.78
C ALA A 118 0.95 1.81 9.26
N PHE A 119 2.14 1.70 9.86
CA PHE A 119 2.35 1.96 11.29
C PHE A 119 2.98 3.32 11.50
N VAL A 120 2.60 3.98 12.59
CA VAL A 120 3.23 5.22 13.03
C VAL A 120 4.75 4.98 13.13
N PRO A 121 5.58 5.85 12.52
CA PRO A 121 7.02 5.65 12.56
C PRO A 121 7.55 5.54 13.99
N ALA A 122 8.32 4.49 14.24
CA ALA A 122 8.94 4.20 15.52
C ALA A 122 10.37 3.68 15.28
N PRO A 123 11.24 3.61 16.32
CA PRO A 123 12.55 3.00 16.20
C PRO A 123 12.48 1.60 15.58
N VAL A 124 13.48 1.27 14.75
CA VAL A 124 13.57 -0.03 14.09
C VAL A 124 13.96 -1.17 15.05
N SER A 125 14.40 -0.84 16.26
CA SER A 125 14.69 -1.79 17.33
C SER A 125 14.59 -1.12 18.71
N PRO A 126 14.01 -1.79 19.72
CA PRO A 126 13.21 -3.02 19.58
C PRO A 126 11.86 -2.72 18.92
N LEU A 127 11.43 -3.57 18.00
CA LEU A 127 10.08 -3.48 17.43
C LEU A 127 9.03 -3.94 18.45
N PRO A 128 7.79 -3.40 18.41
CA PRO A 128 6.66 -3.94 19.14
C PRO A 128 6.53 -5.46 18.93
N LYS A 129 6.19 -6.21 19.98
CA LYS A 129 6.16 -7.69 19.95
C LYS A 129 5.31 -8.24 18.79
N ALA A 130 4.21 -7.59 18.44
CA ALA A 130 3.35 -8.02 17.34
C ALA A 130 4.08 -7.93 15.99
N LEU A 131 4.84 -6.86 15.74
CA LEU A 131 5.64 -6.67 14.50
C LEU A 131 6.90 -7.51 14.46
N ALA A 132 7.59 -7.65 15.60
CA ALA A 132 8.84 -8.42 15.70
C ALA A 132 8.65 -9.90 15.31
N LYS A 133 7.45 -10.45 15.52
CA LYS A 133 7.09 -11.83 15.18
C LYS A 133 6.74 -12.04 13.70
N LEU A 134 6.59 -10.97 12.92
CA LEU A 134 6.20 -11.07 11.51
C LEU A 134 7.42 -11.24 10.60
N GLN A 135 7.28 -12.07 9.58
CA GLN A 135 8.32 -12.30 8.57
C GLN A 135 8.44 -11.11 7.61
N VAL A 136 9.67 -10.76 7.22
CA VAL A 136 9.98 -9.78 6.15
C VAL A 136 10.06 -10.45 4.77
N GLY A 137 10.43 -11.75 4.72
CA GLY A 137 10.53 -12.55 3.49
C GLY A 137 9.21 -13.15 3.02
N GLU A 138 9.23 -13.77 1.82
CA GLU A 138 8.07 -14.42 1.18
C GLU A 138 6.86 -13.50 1.00
N THR A 139 7.12 -12.24 0.66
CA THR A 139 6.13 -11.27 0.24
C THR A 139 6.04 -11.27 -1.28
N ASN A 140 5.85 -12.46 -1.87
CA ASN A 140 5.60 -12.59 -3.30
C ASN A 140 4.15 -13.01 -3.50
N PHE A 141 3.34 -12.09 -4.00
CA PHE A 141 1.93 -12.31 -4.30
C PHE A 141 1.78 -12.58 -5.81
N PRO A 142 0.75 -13.34 -6.22
CA PRO A 142 0.52 -13.68 -7.61
C PRO A 142 0.25 -12.42 -8.46
N ASP A 143 0.64 -12.47 -9.73
CA ASP A 143 0.13 -11.54 -10.72
C ASP A 143 -1.33 -11.90 -11.04
N ARG A 144 -2.24 -10.94 -10.87
CA ARG A 144 -3.68 -11.07 -11.16
C ARG A 144 -4.12 -10.18 -12.33
N GLY A 145 -3.16 -9.58 -13.03
CA GLY A 145 -3.42 -8.66 -14.13
C GLY A 145 -3.35 -7.18 -13.71
N PRO A 146 -3.81 -6.28 -14.59
CA PRO A 146 -3.65 -4.84 -14.42
C PRO A 146 -4.56 -4.28 -13.32
N SER A 147 -4.19 -3.09 -12.84
CA SER A 147 -4.99 -2.31 -11.89
C SER A 147 -6.45 -2.13 -12.33
N THR A 148 -7.36 -2.26 -11.37
CA THR A 148 -8.80 -1.98 -11.52
C THR A 148 -9.19 -0.58 -11.03
N ALA A 149 -8.21 0.32 -10.83
CA ALA A 149 -8.42 1.70 -10.43
C ALA A 149 -8.05 2.70 -11.56
N PRO A 150 -8.66 2.63 -12.76
CA PRO A 150 -8.30 3.49 -13.89
C PRO A 150 -8.48 4.99 -13.61
N ASP A 151 -9.38 5.32 -12.69
CA ASP A 151 -9.82 6.69 -12.38
C ASP A 151 -9.10 7.27 -11.15
N ALA A 152 -8.08 6.58 -10.63
CA ALA A 152 -7.32 7.04 -9.48
C ALA A 152 -6.62 8.38 -9.77
N VAL A 153 -6.64 9.27 -8.78
CA VAL A 153 -6.00 10.60 -8.87
C VAL A 153 -4.49 10.48 -9.08
N VAL A 154 -3.87 9.46 -8.48
CA VAL A 154 -2.44 9.20 -8.54
C VAL A 154 -2.19 7.89 -9.26
N THR A 155 -1.25 7.93 -10.21
CA THR A 155 -0.66 6.74 -10.83
C THR A 155 0.79 6.58 -10.40
N VAL A 156 1.14 5.37 -10.00
CA VAL A 156 2.51 4.94 -9.72
C VAL A 156 2.91 3.93 -10.80
N GLY A 157 3.97 4.25 -11.52
CA GLY A 157 4.54 3.36 -12.53
C GLY A 157 5.71 2.56 -11.98
N ILE A 158 5.72 1.25 -12.21
CA ILE A 158 6.84 0.35 -11.92
C ILE A 158 7.72 0.24 -13.17
N ARG A 159 9.04 0.31 -12.99
CA ARG A 159 10.00 0.17 -14.09
C ARG A 159 9.90 -1.21 -14.75
N PRO A 160 9.86 -1.29 -16.10
CA PRO A 160 9.86 -2.58 -16.80
C PRO A 160 11.12 -3.41 -16.50
N GLY A 161 10.94 -4.73 -16.41
CA GLY A 161 12.04 -5.70 -16.40
C GLY A 161 12.88 -5.76 -15.12
N LEU A 162 12.46 -5.10 -14.02
CA LEU A 162 13.23 -5.07 -12.78
C LEU A 162 13.09 -6.35 -11.93
N GLY A 163 12.04 -7.16 -12.15
CA GLY A 163 11.85 -8.44 -11.43
C GLY A 163 11.78 -8.31 -9.91
N MET A 164 11.11 -7.27 -9.39
CA MET A 164 11.01 -7.04 -7.94
C MET A 164 10.06 -8.04 -7.27
N THR A 165 10.39 -8.46 -6.04
CA THR A 165 9.40 -9.12 -5.16
C THR A 165 8.27 -8.15 -4.85
N THR A 166 7.06 -8.65 -4.57
CA THR A 166 5.92 -7.78 -4.23
C THR A 166 6.21 -6.90 -3.02
N GLY A 167 6.89 -7.40 -1.99
CA GLY A 167 7.30 -6.58 -0.85
C GLY A 167 8.22 -5.41 -1.21
N LYS A 168 9.15 -5.61 -2.15
CA LYS A 168 10.00 -4.51 -2.66
C LYS A 168 9.17 -3.53 -3.49
N ALA A 169 8.37 -4.02 -4.42
CA ALA A 169 7.49 -3.18 -5.24
C ALA A 169 6.54 -2.34 -4.38
N ALA A 170 5.88 -2.94 -3.39
CA ALA A 170 5.00 -2.25 -2.45
C ALA A 170 5.73 -1.18 -1.63
N ALA A 171 6.96 -1.45 -1.18
CA ALA A 171 7.79 -0.46 -0.50
C ALA A 171 8.13 0.73 -1.42
N GLN A 172 8.49 0.47 -2.67
CA GLN A 172 8.82 1.51 -3.66
C GLN A 172 7.56 2.31 -4.05
N CYS A 173 6.41 1.66 -4.26
CA CYS A 173 5.14 2.32 -4.56
C CYS A 173 4.70 3.23 -3.41
N ALA A 174 4.81 2.77 -2.16
CA ALA A 174 4.57 3.61 -0.99
C ALA A 174 5.55 4.80 -0.91
N HIS A 175 6.77 4.68 -1.43
CA HIS A 175 7.71 5.79 -1.53
C HIS A 175 7.33 6.78 -2.62
N ALA A 176 6.97 6.30 -3.81
CA ALA A 176 6.50 7.13 -4.89
C ALA A 176 5.24 7.92 -4.47
N ALA A 177 4.27 7.26 -3.84
CA ALA A 177 3.05 7.87 -3.32
C ALA A 177 3.32 8.93 -2.23
N GLN A 178 4.22 8.64 -1.29
CA GLN A 178 4.66 9.63 -0.30
C GLN A 178 5.25 10.87 -0.97
N ARG A 179 6.15 10.69 -1.94
CA ARG A 179 6.80 11.82 -2.63
C ARG A 179 5.80 12.60 -3.48
N ALA A 180 4.84 11.92 -4.11
CA ALA A 180 3.73 12.57 -4.80
C ALA A 180 2.94 13.43 -3.81
N TRP A 181 2.54 12.88 -2.65
CA TRP A 181 1.84 13.63 -1.61
C TRP A 181 2.62 14.87 -1.20
N GLU A 182 3.91 14.74 -0.91
CA GLU A 182 4.76 15.83 -0.42
C GLU A 182 4.99 16.94 -1.46
N THR A 183 4.88 16.64 -2.76
CA THR A 183 5.19 17.58 -3.85
C THR A 183 3.96 18.13 -4.57
N MET A 184 2.85 17.42 -4.59
CA MET A 184 1.66 17.82 -5.34
C MET A 184 0.97 19.07 -4.75
N PRO A 185 0.26 19.86 -5.58
CA PRO A 185 -0.53 20.99 -5.13
C PRO A 185 -1.66 20.59 -4.17
N GLU A 186 -2.10 21.52 -3.32
CA GLU A 186 -3.15 21.28 -2.32
C GLU A 186 -4.47 20.79 -2.93
N ALA A 187 -4.86 21.32 -4.09
CA ALA A 187 -6.07 20.88 -4.79
C ALA A 187 -6.03 19.38 -5.15
N ALA A 188 -4.88 18.89 -5.64
CA ALA A 188 -4.68 17.48 -5.93
C ALA A 188 -4.68 16.63 -4.64
N ARG A 189 -4.07 17.13 -3.55
CA ARG A 189 -4.11 16.47 -2.24
C ARG A 189 -5.55 16.26 -1.74
N ARG A 190 -6.36 17.33 -1.77
CA ARG A 190 -7.77 17.27 -1.33
C ARG A 190 -8.56 16.27 -2.14
N ARG A 191 -8.44 16.32 -3.48
CA ARG A 191 -9.11 15.36 -4.38
C ARG A 191 -8.71 13.93 -4.10
N TRP A 192 -7.41 13.67 -3.89
CA TRP A 192 -6.92 12.33 -3.60
C TRP A 192 -7.39 11.82 -2.23
N GLN A 193 -7.44 12.70 -1.23
CA GLN A 193 -8.00 12.40 0.09
C GLN A 193 -9.50 12.09 0.03
N GLU A 194 -10.29 12.89 -0.70
CA GLU A 194 -11.72 12.66 -0.94
C GLU A 194 -11.96 11.32 -1.66
N ALA A 195 -11.05 10.93 -2.55
CA ALA A 195 -11.08 9.62 -3.22
C ALA A 195 -10.55 8.46 -2.34
N GLY A 196 -10.32 8.69 -1.04
CA GLY A 196 -9.82 7.67 -0.10
C GLY A 196 -8.39 7.21 -0.38
N PHE A 197 -7.56 8.10 -0.95
CA PHE A 197 -6.18 7.82 -1.36
C PHE A 197 -6.04 6.68 -2.38
N ARG A 198 -7.10 6.39 -3.15
CA ARG A 198 -7.04 5.40 -4.24
C ARG A 198 -5.90 5.73 -5.19
N THR A 199 -5.06 4.74 -5.43
CA THR A 199 -3.84 4.85 -6.22
C THR A 199 -3.88 3.77 -7.28
N ARG A 200 -3.54 4.12 -8.51
CA ARG A 200 -3.35 3.17 -9.60
C ARG A 200 -1.89 2.76 -9.65
N VAL A 201 -1.61 1.46 -9.69
CA VAL A 201 -0.26 0.95 -9.96
C VAL A 201 -0.23 0.28 -11.33
N VAL A 202 0.80 0.58 -12.13
CA VAL A 202 0.98 0.02 -13.48
C VAL A 202 2.41 -0.41 -13.70
N ASP A 203 2.61 -1.57 -14.30
CA ASP A 203 3.88 -1.91 -14.93
C ASP A 203 3.99 -1.13 -16.24
N LEU A 204 5.01 -0.27 -16.33
CA LEU A 204 5.21 0.59 -17.49
C LEU A 204 5.97 -0.15 -18.59
N ASP A 205 5.67 0.16 -19.85
CA ASP A 205 6.58 -0.15 -20.94
C ASP A 205 7.74 0.87 -21.00
N ALA A 206 8.70 0.63 -21.90
CA ALA A 206 9.87 1.50 -22.05
C ALA A 206 9.51 2.92 -22.49
N ALA A 207 8.45 3.09 -23.28
CA ALA A 207 8.02 4.40 -23.79
C ALA A 207 7.37 5.25 -22.69
N ALA A 208 6.46 4.66 -21.92
CA ALA A 208 5.81 5.30 -20.78
C ALA A 208 6.80 5.62 -19.66
N TRP A 209 7.77 4.74 -19.40
CA TRP A 209 8.86 4.97 -18.45
C TRP A 209 9.74 6.18 -18.82
N GLY A 210 9.97 6.38 -20.12
CA GLY A 210 10.80 7.45 -20.67
C GLY A 210 10.15 8.84 -20.63
N ARG A 211 8.87 8.94 -20.26
CA ARG A 211 8.19 10.23 -20.11
C ARG A 211 8.74 11.02 -18.93
N ASP A 212 8.43 12.31 -18.92
CA ASP A 212 8.70 13.16 -17.77
C ASP A 212 7.65 12.92 -16.70
N TRP A 213 8.10 12.47 -15.53
CA TRP A 213 7.26 12.12 -14.38
C TRP A 213 7.64 13.04 -13.22
N PRO A 214 6.66 13.70 -12.56
CA PRO A 214 6.95 14.63 -11.46
C PRO A 214 7.73 14.00 -10.30
N VAL A 215 7.55 12.70 -10.08
CA VAL A 215 8.24 11.93 -9.04
C VAL A 215 8.99 10.78 -9.67
N ARG A 216 10.24 10.60 -9.25
CA ARG A 216 11.09 9.47 -9.62
C ARG A 216 11.83 8.95 -8.40
N ILE A 217 11.70 7.65 -8.13
CA ILE A 217 12.32 6.97 -6.99
C ILE A 217 13.52 6.17 -7.46
N THR A 218 14.64 6.37 -6.76
CA THR A 218 15.86 5.61 -6.93
C THR A 218 16.12 4.84 -5.65
N ASP A 219 16.14 3.51 -5.74
CA ASP A 219 16.65 2.67 -4.67
C ASP A 219 18.18 2.81 -4.65
N ALA A 220 18.71 3.17 -3.48
CA ALA A 220 20.14 3.45 -3.33
C ALA A 220 21.01 2.19 -3.50
N GLY A 221 20.41 0.99 -3.54
CA GLY A 221 21.14 -0.27 -3.73
C GLY A 221 22.09 -0.54 -2.57
N PHE A 222 21.59 -1.14 -1.49
CA PHE A 222 22.46 -1.63 -0.40
C PHE A 222 23.13 -2.99 -0.72
N THR A 223 23.11 -3.41 -1.97
CA THR A 223 23.87 -4.58 -2.46
C THR A 223 25.10 -4.07 -3.19
N GLU A 224 26.29 -4.47 -2.72
CA GLU A 224 27.61 -3.97 -3.12
C GLU A 224 27.96 -4.11 -4.63
N LEU A 225 27.04 -4.62 -5.46
CA LEU A 225 27.28 -5.01 -6.85
C LEU A 225 26.40 -4.29 -7.90
N GLU A 226 25.34 -3.58 -7.49
CA GLU A 226 24.45 -2.88 -8.42
C GLU A 226 24.15 -1.49 -7.87
N GLY A 227 24.66 -0.47 -8.54
CA GLY A 227 24.53 0.92 -8.14
C GLY A 227 23.06 1.40 -8.04
N PRO A 228 22.86 2.70 -7.76
CA PRO A 228 21.52 3.27 -7.58
C PRO A 228 20.61 2.95 -8.77
N THR A 229 19.45 2.36 -8.48
CA THR A 229 18.53 1.84 -9.49
C THR A 229 17.19 2.56 -9.40
N GLN A 230 16.73 3.14 -10.50
CA GLN A 230 15.38 3.70 -10.58
C GLN A 230 14.35 2.58 -10.59
N THR A 231 13.35 2.68 -9.72
CA THR A 231 12.39 1.60 -9.45
C THR A 231 10.97 1.98 -9.83
N THR A 232 10.55 3.20 -9.48
CA THR A 232 9.18 3.67 -9.61
C THR A 232 9.12 5.14 -9.96
N VAL A 233 8.04 5.54 -10.61
CA VAL A 233 7.67 6.93 -10.91
C VAL A 233 6.27 7.19 -10.40
N ALA A 234 5.90 8.45 -10.18
CA ALA A 234 4.52 8.81 -9.88
C ALA A 234 4.11 10.14 -10.51
N GLY A 235 2.83 10.22 -10.85
CA GLY A 235 2.16 11.39 -11.42
C GLY A 235 0.71 11.44 -10.99
N TRP A 236 0.06 12.58 -11.18
CA TRP A 236 -1.32 12.81 -10.76
C TRP A 236 -2.08 13.64 -11.77
N THR A 237 -3.41 13.57 -11.70
CA THR A 237 -4.31 14.41 -12.49
C THR A 237 -4.68 15.67 -11.73
N LEU A 238 -4.61 16.82 -12.40
CA LEU A 238 -5.03 18.11 -11.84
C LEU A 238 -6.52 18.38 -12.12
N ASP A 239 -7.01 17.94 -13.29
CA ASP A 239 -8.39 18.03 -13.73
C ASP A 239 -8.91 16.63 -14.08
N GLY A 240 -10.23 16.43 -14.19
CA GLY A 240 -10.90 15.12 -14.39
C GLY A 240 -10.53 14.30 -15.64
N GLY A 241 -9.36 14.54 -16.26
CA GLY A 241 -8.72 13.63 -17.20
C GLY A 241 -8.05 12.44 -16.51
N SER A 242 -7.55 11.52 -17.34
CA SER A 242 -6.82 10.33 -16.87
C SER A 242 -5.38 10.69 -16.47
N ALA A 243 -4.84 9.99 -15.47
CA ALA A 243 -3.45 10.13 -15.07
C ALA A 243 -2.54 9.75 -16.24
N PRO A 244 -1.31 10.29 -16.32
CA PRO A 244 -0.39 9.90 -17.38
C PRO A 244 -0.22 8.37 -17.37
N VAL A 245 -0.58 7.73 -18.48
CA VAL A 245 -0.34 6.31 -18.78
C VAL A 245 0.67 6.21 -19.90
#